data_AF-A0A0Q6ZRQ3-F1
#
_entry.id   AF-A0A0Q6ZRQ3-F1
#
_cell.length_a   1.000
_cell.length_b   1.000
_cell.length_c   1.000
_cell.angle_alpha   90.00
_cell.angle_beta   90.00
_cell.angle_gamma   90.00
#
_symmetry.space_group_name_H-M   'P 1'
#
loop_
_entity.id
_entity.type
_entity.pdbx_description
1 polymer ?
#
loop_
_entity_poly.entity_id
_entity_poly.type
_entity_poly.pdbx_seq_one_letter_code
_entity_poly.pdbx_strand_id
1 'polypeptide(L)'
;MPNDRRNWSQRLPELLIEAETLLAKSEECLSHLQLINNDKDAIDCMLSTLLKLSNKANALALEALSEFSLHIHGLLNHAQNHMELHDQALDALKDCLTLMAWQLELVDHTTGQLGLDSSEQTLLIEAFAFQVGQCPDQASAASRSLALVPYSQKQA
;
A
#
# COMPACT_ATOMS: atom_id res chain seq x y z
N MET A 1 12.72 17.81 -13.35
CA MET A 1 12.98 17.97 -14.81
C MET A 1 11.65 18.27 -15.48
N PRO A 2 11.51 19.29 -16.33
CA PRO A 2 10.27 19.51 -17.05
C PRO A 2 10.14 18.38 -18.08
N ASN A 3 9.27 17.43 -17.79
CA ASN A 3 9.02 16.27 -18.64
C ASN A 3 8.62 16.78 -20.04
N ASP A 4 9.33 16.31 -21.05
CA ASP A 4 9.13 16.69 -22.44
C ASP A 4 7.77 16.12 -22.90
N ARG A 5 6.69 16.87 -22.65
CA ARG A 5 5.29 16.45 -22.90
C ARG A 5 5.06 15.92 -24.32
N ARG A 6 5.91 16.30 -25.28
CA ARG A 6 5.85 15.83 -26.68
C ARG A 6 6.15 14.34 -26.84
N ASN A 7 6.93 13.73 -25.95
CA ASN A 7 7.24 12.29 -25.99
C ASN A 7 6.40 11.50 -24.98
N TRP A 8 5.59 12.19 -24.17
CA TRP A 8 4.76 11.58 -23.13
C TRP A 8 3.77 10.57 -23.71
N SER A 9 2.97 11.02 -24.68
CA SER A 9 1.95 10.18 -25.33
C SER A 9 2.55 8.99 -26.08
N GLN A 10 3.81 9.09 -26.52
CA GLN A 10 4.52 7.99 -27.18
C GLN A 10 5.03 6.94 -26.18
N ARG A 11 5.38 7.36 -24.95
CA ARG A 11 5.92 6.48 -23.91
C ARG A 11 4.85 5.91 -22.97
N LEU A 12 3.69 6.56 -22.90
CA LEU A 12 2.57 6.16 -22.04
C LEU A 12 2.15 4.69 -22.25
N PRO A 13 1.98 4.16 -23.48
CA PRO A 13 1.63 2.76 -23.67
C PRO A 13 2.67 1.79 -23.11
N GLU A 14 3.96 2.04 -23.36
CA GLU A 14 5.06 1.20 -22.86
C GLU A 14 5.12 1.23 -21.33
N LEU A 15 5.00 2.42 -20.74
CA LEU A 15 5.02 2.60 -19.28
C LEU A 15 3.79 1.97 -18.60
N LEU A 16 2.62 1.96 -19.24
CA LEU A 16 1.44 1.27 -18.74
C LEU A 16 1.63 -0.25 -18.76
N ILE A 17 2.16 -0.82 -19.85
CA ILE A 17 2.48 -2.25 -19.93
C ILE A 17 3.47 -2.65 -18.83
N GLU A 18 4.49 -1.82 -18.56
CA GLU A 18 5.42 -2.05 -17.46
C GLU A 18 4.71 -2.02 -16.09
N ALA A 19 3.78 -1.09 -15.87
CA ALA A 19 3.01 -1.01 -14.64
C ALA A 19 2.10 -2.23 -14.45
N GLU A 20 1.40 -2.67 -15.50
CA GLU A 20 0.57 -3.88 -15.52
C GLU A 20 1.41 -5.13 -15.24
N THR A 21 2.61 -5.22 -15.82
CA THR A 21 3.54 -6.33 -15.58
C THR A 21 4.00 -6.37 -14.12
N LEU A 22 4.26 -5.21 -13.51
CA LEU A 22 4.63 -5.12 -12.10
C LEU A 22 3.45 -5.46 -11.17
N LEU A 23 2.24 -5.09 -11.55
CA LEU A 23 1.04 -5.46 -10.82
C LEU A 23 0.80 -6.98 -10.89
N ALA A 24 0.87 -7.57 -12.08
CA ALA A 24 0.76 -9.02 -12.25
C ALA A 24 1.82 -9.78 -11.42
N LYS A 25 3.05 -9.26 -11.37
CA LYS A 25 4.11 -9.83 -10.51
C LYS A 25 3.77 -9.73 -9.02
N SER A 26 3.09 -8.66 -8.60
CA SER A 26 2.63 -8.49 -7.23
C SER A 26 1.53 -9.51 -6.91
N GLU A 27 0.58 -9.73 -7.82
CA GLU A 27 -0.46 -10.77 -7.67
C GLU A 27 0.10 -12.20 -7.63
N GLU A 28 1.14 -12.49 -8.41
CA GLU A 28 1.89 -13.74 -8.31
C GLU A 28 2.50 -13.90 -6.91
N CYS A 29 3.19 -12.87 -6.41
CA CYS A 29 3.82 -12.92 -5.10
C CYS A 29 2.78 -13.03 -3.95
N LEU A 30 1.59 -12.45 -4.11
CA LEU A 30 0.45 -12.70 -3.20
C LEU A 30 0.00 -14.17 -3.25
N SER A 31 -0.13 -14.75 -4.45
CA SER A 31 -0.53 -16.16 -4.61
C SER A 31 0.47 -17.10 -3.93
N HIS A 32 1.77 -16.79 -3.98
CA HIS A 32 2.79 -17.52 -3.23
C HIS A 32 2.57 -17.43 -1.71
N LEU A 33 2.30 -16.23 -1.19
CA LEU A 33 2.06 -16.01 0.25
C LEU A 33 0.80 -16.72 0.76
N GLN A 34 -0.22 -16.88 -0.08
CA GLN A 34 -1.43 -17.64 0.25
C GLN A 34 -1.19 -19.16 0.32
N LEU A 35 -0.12 -19.66 -0.30
CA LEU A 35 0.24 -21.08 -0.29
C LEU A 35 1.30 -21.39 0.77
N ILE A 36 2.22 -20.45 1.00
CA ILE A 36 3.37 -20.60 1.88
C ILE A 36 3.40 -19.40 2.84
N ASN A 37 2.96 -19.64 4.08
CA ASN A 37 2.98 -18.63 5.12
C ASN A 37 4.40 -18.11 5.33
N ASN A 38 4.54 -16.78 5.40
CA ASN A 38 5.82 -16.09 5.60
C ASN A 38 6.93 -16.50 4.61
N ASP A 39 6.58 -16.80 3.35
CA ASP A 39 7.56 -16.95 2.28
C ASP A 39 8.33 -15.63 2.11
N LYS A 40 9.54 -15.58 2.66
CA LYS A 40 10.39 -14.39 2.66
C LYS A 40 10.72 -13.91 1.24
N ASP A 41 10.92 -14.84 0.30
CA ASP A 41 11.24 -14.48 -1.08
C ASP A 41 10.03 -13.82 -1.75
N ALA A 42 8.82 -14.30 -1.46
CA ALA A 42 7.58 -13.69 -1.94
C ALA A 42 7.31 -12.31 -1.30
N ILE A 43 7.62 -12.12 -0.01
CA ILE A 43 7.53 -10.80 0.64
C ILE A 43 8.54 -9.81 0.04
N ASP A 44 9.81 -10.21 -0.08
CA ASP A 44 10.87 -9.36 -0.64
C ASP A 44 10.58 -9.03 -2.12
N CYS A 45 10.02 -9.99 -2.87
CA CYS A 45 9.46 -9.76 -4.21
C CYS A 45 8.38 -8.67 -4.19
N MET A 46 7.34 -8.85 -3.37
CA MET A 46 6.18 -7.96 -3.28
C MET A 46 6.61 -6.51 -2.94
N LEU A 47 7.52 -6.36 -1.98
CA LEU A 47 8.06 -5.03 -1.63
C LEU A 47 8.81 -4.40 -2.81
N SER A 48 9.67 -5.17 -3.49
CA SER A 48 10.38 -4.68 -4.66
C SER A 48 9.44 -4.27 -5.79
N THR A 49 8.38 -5.05 -6.05
CA THR A 49 7.43 -4.79 -7.15
C THR A 49 6.54 -3.60 -6.85
N LEU A 50 6.00 -3.47 -5.62
CA LEU A 50 5.21 -2.30 -5.20
C LEU A 50 6.02 -1.00 -5.28
N LEU A 51 7.29 -1.03 -4.85
CA LEU A 51 8.16 0.16 -4.96
C LEU A 51 8.45 0.52 -6.42
N LYS A 52 8.68 -0.46 -7.29
CA LYS A 52 8.86 -0.23 -8.73
C LYS A 52 7.57 0.32 -9.35
N LEU A 53 6.41 -0.25 -9.00
CA LEU A 53 5.11 0.20 -9.50
C LEU A 53 4.85 1.65 -9.10
N SER A 54 5.11 2.02 -7.83
CA SER A 54 5.01 3.40 -7.39
C SER A 54 5.88 4.34 -8.23
N ASN A 55 7.13 3.97 -8.48
CA ASN A 55 8.05 4.78 -9.27
C ASN A 55 7.58 4.92 -10.73
N LYS A 56 7.00 3.86 -11.32
CA LYS A 56 6.44 3.90 -12.67
C LYS A 56 5.17 4.74 -12.73
N ALA A 57 4.27 4.59 -11.77
CA ALA A 57 3.06 5.41 -11.63
C ALA A 57 3.41 6.90 -11.45
N ASN A 58 4.42 7.23 -10.64
CA ASN A 58 4.91 8.60 -10.51
C ASN A 58 5.50 9.13 -11.83
N ALA A 59 6.29 8.30 -12.53
CA ALA A 59 6.79 8.64 -13.86
C ALA A 59 5.65 8.86 -14.86
N LEU A 60 4.49 8.22 -14.67
CA LEU A 60 3.23 8.36 -15.39
C LEU A 60 2.33 9.50 -14.88
N ALA A 61 2.77 10.29 -13.90
CA ALA A 61 1.95 11.32 -13.24
C ALA A 61 0.61 10.79 -12.69
N LEU A 62 0.55 9.48 -12.41
CA LEU A 62 -0.55 8.80 -11.74
C LEU A 62 -0.29 8.84 -10.23
N GLU A 63 -0.38 10.04 -9.65
CA GLU A 63 -0.03 10.30 -8.24
C GLU A 63 -0.82 9.41 -7.28
N ALA A 64 -2.14 9.30 -7.47
CA ALA A 64 -3.00 8.45 -6.65
C ALA A 64 -2.56 6.98 -6.64
N LEU A 65 -2.14 6.42 -7.78
CA LEU A 65 -1.63 5.04 -7.84
C LEU A 65 -0.25 4.94 -7.20
N SER A 66 0.61 5.93 -7.44
CA SER A 66 1.96 5.96 -6.87
C SER A 66 1.96 6.00 -5.35
N GLU A 67 1.12 6.85 -4.76
CA GLU A 67 0.97 6.99 -3.32
C GLU A 67 0.31 5.75 -2.70
N PHE A 68 -0.70 5.19 -3.37
CA PHE A 68 -1.35 3.97 -2.90
C PHE A 68 -0.37 2.79 -2.84
N SER A 69 0.47 2.59 -3.87
CA SER A 69 1.53 1.59 -3.85
C SER A 69 2.55 1.81 -2.73
N LEU A 70 2.91 3.05 -2.41
CA LEU A 70 3.83 3.35 -1.30
C LEU A 70 3.22 3.07 0.06
N HIS A 71 1.93 3.37 0.26
CA HIS A 71 1.26 3.09 1.53
C HIS A 71 1.22 1.58 1.79
N ILE A 72 0.83 0.77 0.80
CA ILE A 72 0.83 -0.69 0.94
C ILE A 72 2.23 -1.22 1.20
N HIS A 73 3.23 -0.73 0.45
CA HIS A 73 4.64 -1.08 0.68
C HIS A 73 5.06 -0.77 2.12
N GLY A 74 4.73 0.41 2.63
CA GLY A 74 5.06 0.82 4.00
C GLY A 74 4.43 -0.09 5.06
N LEU A 75 3.13 -0.40 4.90
CA LEU A 75 2.39 -1.30 5.77
C LEU A 75 3.01 -2.70 5.79
N LEU A 76 3.28 -3.26 4.61
CA LEU A 76 3.86 -4.60 4.46
C LEU A 76 5.29 -4.67 5.01
N ASN A 77 6.12 -3.67 4.72
CA ASN A 77 7.52 -3.62 5.16
C ASN A 77 7.65 -3.56 6.69
N HIS A 78 6.68 -2.94 7.36
CA HIS A 78 6.63 -2.96 8.82
C HIS A 78 6.09 -4.30 9.33
N ALA A 79 5.01 -4.83 8.73
CA ALA A 79 4.38 -6.08 9.14
C ALA A 79 5.35 -7.27 9.15
N GLN A 80 6.16 -7.40 8.09
CA GLN A 80 7.07 -8.55 7.90
C GLN A 80 8.10 -8.75 9.02
N ASN A 81 8.40 -7.71 9.80
CA ASN A 81 9.36 -7.78 10.89
C ASN A 81 8.72 -8.13 12.24
N HIS A 82 7.40 -8.09 12.33
CA HIS A 82 6.69 -8.06 13.61
C HIS A 82 5.55 -9.07 13.72
N MET A 83 5.05 -9.62 12.61
CA MET A 83 3.98 -10.61 12.63
C MET A 83 3.95 -11.49 11.39
N GLU A 84 3.24 -12.62 11.50
CA GLU A 84 2.92 -13.45 10.34
C GLU A 84 1.77 -12.82 9.53
N LEU A 85 1.90 -12.82 8.20
CA LEU A 85 0.82 -12.37 7.31
C LEU A 85 -0.25 -13.46 7.23
N HIS A 86 -1.25 -13.39 8.11
CA HIS A 86 -2.42 -14.27 8.09
C HIS A 86 -3.39 -13.99 6.94
N ASP A 87 -4.29 -14.93 6.69
CA ASP A 87 -5.27 -14.91 5.59
C ASP A 87 -6.02 -13.58 5.44
N GLN A 88 -6.47 -12.97 6.55
CA GLN A 88 -7.20 -11.69 6.47
C GLN A 88 -6.33 -10.53 5.97
N ALA A 89 -5.04 -10.52 6.30
CA ALA A 89 -4.11 -9.53 5.76
C ALA A 89 -3.85 -9.76 4.27
N LEU A 90 -3.76 -11.03 3.85
CA LEU A 90 -3.57 -11.39 2.44
C LEU A 90 -4.81 -11.05 1.60
N ASP A 91 -6.02 -11.25 2.14
CA ASP A 91 -7.27 -10.84 1.49
C ASP A 91 -7.38 -9.32 1.38
N ALA A 92 -7.06 -8.58 2.45
CA ALA A 92 -7.04 -7.12 2.39
C ALA A 92 -5.99 -6.60 1.37
N LEU A 93 -4.83 -7.24 1.28
CA LEU A 93 -3.82 -6.93 0.26
C LEU A 93 -4.35 -7.22 -1.16
N LYS A 94 -5.07 -8.32 -1.34
CA LYS A 94 -5.72 -8.68 -2.61
C LYS A 94 -6.70 -7.62 -3.07
N ASP A 95 -7.53 -7.11 -2.17
CA ASP A 95 -8.50 -6.06 -2.48
C ASP A 95 -7.78 -4.78 -2.94
N CYS A 96 -6.66 -4.45 -2.30
CA CYS A 96 -5.82 -3.32 -2.71
C CYS A 96 -5.26 -3.51 -4.14
N LEU A 97 -4.71 -4.69 -4.44
CA LEU A 97 -4.18 -5.00 -5.78
C LEU A 97 -5.28 -5.01 -6.85
N THR A 98 -6.48 -5.48 -6.49
CA THR A 98 -7.66 -5.45 -7.37
C THR A 98 -8.04 -4.02 -7.74
N LEU A 99 -8.04 -3.11 -6.75
CA LEU A 99 -8.27 -1.69 -7.04
C LEU A 99 -7.18 -1.11 -7.95
N MET A 100 -5.91 -1.47 -7.75
CA MET A 100 -4.83 -1.03 -8.65
C MET A 100 -5.03 -1.51 -10.09
N ALA A 101 -5.51 -2.74 -10.28
CA ALA A 101 -5.82 -3.29 -11.60
C ALA A 101 -6.88 -2.43 -12.30
N TRP A 102 -7.98 -2.14 -11.61
CA TRP A 102 -9.02 -1.25 -12.14
C TRP A 102 -8.50 0.17 -12.41
N GLN A 103 -7.64 0.69 -11.54
CA GLN A 103 -7.05 2.02 -11.73
C GLN A 103 -6.18 2.08 -12.99
N LEU A 104 -5.39 1.05 -13.27
CA LEU A 104 -4.58 0.97 -14.49
C LEU A 104 -5.46 0.81 -15.74
N GLU A 105 -6.51 -0.01 -15.68
CA GLU A 105 -7.46 -0.21 -16.79
C GLU A 105 -8.23 1.08 -17.15
N LEU A 106 -8.51 1.92 -16.15
CA LEU A 106 -9.26 3.17 -16.33
C LEU A 106 -8.39 4.39 -16.69
N VAL A 107 -7.07 4.23 -16.81
CA VAL A 107 -6.20 5.33 -17.25
C VAL A 107 -6.56 5.72 -18.67
N ASP A 108 -6.86 7.00 -18.88
CA ASP A 108 -7.06 7.50 -20.23
C ASP A 108 -5.73 7.43 -21.02
N HIS A 109 -5.67 6.56 -22.02
CA HIS A 109 -4.45 6.31 -22.81
C HIS A 109 -3.99 7.50 -23.67
N THR A 110 -4.78 8.58 -23.75
CA THR A 110 -4.42 9.79 -24.52
C THR A 110 -3.84 10.87 -23.61
N THR A 111 -4.37 10.99 -22.40
CA THR A 111 -4.08 12.07 -21.45
C THR A 111 -3.28 11.60 -20.24
N GLY A 112 -3.28 10.30 -19.95
CA GLY A 112 -2.71 9.70 -18.75
C GLY A 112 -3.48 10.05 -17.47
N GLN A 113 -4.71 10.54 -17.57
CA GLN A 113 -5.51 10.92 -16.41
C GLN A 113 -6.31 9.75 -15.86
N LEU A 114 -6.43 9.71 -14.54
CA LEU A 114 -7.31 8.83 -13.78
C LEU A 114 -8.31 9.69 -13.01
N GLY A 115 -9.58 9.63 -13.42
CA GLY A 115 -10.65 10.46 -12.87
C GLY A 115 -11.35 9.88 -11.64
N LEU A 116 -10.60 9.26 -10.73
CA LEU A 116 -11.15 8.61 -9.53
C LEU A 116 -10.80 9.41 -8.27
N ASP A 117 -11.71 9.42 -7.30
CA ASP A 117 -11.41 9.93 -5.97
C ASP A 117 -10.64 8.88 -5.13
N SER A 118 -10.08 9.31 -4.00
CA SER A 118 -9.24 8.48 -3.13
C SER A 118 -9.99 7.80 -1.98
N SER A 119 -11.33 7.85 -1.95
CA SER A 119 -12.09 7.31 -0.82
C SER A 119 -11.93 5.80 -0.68
N GLU A 120 -12.02 5.06 -1.79
CA GLU A 120 -11.85 3.61 -1.79
C GLU A 120 -10.41 3.20 -1.42
N GLN A 121 -9.41 3.91 -1.93
CA GLN A 121 -8.01 3.69 -1.54
C GLN A 121 -7.82 3.86 -0.03
N THR A 122 -8.42 4.91 0.55
CA THR A 122 -8.33 5.18 1.99
C THR A 122 -8.92 4.03 2.80
N LEU A 123 -10.12 3.56 2.43
CA LEU A 123 -10.78 2.44 3.11
C LEU A 123 -9.96 1.15 3.04
N LEU A 124 -9.37 0.86 1.88
CA LEU A 124 -8.54 -0.33 1.70
C LEU A 124 -7.21 -0.25 2.47
N ILE A 125 -6.58 0.94 2.52
CA ILE A 125 -5.39 1.17 3.36
C ILE A 125 -5.73 0.94 4.83
N GLU A 126 -6.84 1.50 5.32
CA GLU A 126 -7.27 1.34 6.71
C GLU A 126 -7.58 -0.13 7.06
N ALA A 127 -8.27 -0.83 6.15
CA ALA A 127 -8.56 -2.25 6.30
C ALA A 127 -7.26 -3.06 6.37
N PHE A 128 -6.32 -2.84 5.45
CA PHE A 128 -5.04 -3.55 5.46
C PHE A 128 -4.20 -3.20 6.69
N ALA A 129 -4.12 -1.92 7.05
CA ALA A 129 -3.42 -1.45 8.25
C ALA A 129 -3.95 -2.10 9.53
N PHE A 130 -5.27 -2.26 9.65
CA PHE A 130 -5.88 -2.96 10.76
C PHE A 130 -5.41 -4.42 10.84
N GLN A 131 -5.41 -5.13 9.72
CA GLN A 131 -4.97 -6.53 9.66
C GLN A 131 -3.48 -6.70 9.99
N VAL A 132 -2.64 -5.72 9.64
CA VAL A 132 -1.20 -5.75 9.97
C VAL A 132 -0.85 -5.07 11.28
N GLY A 133 -1.82 -4.86 12.17
CA GLY A 133 -1.59 -4.34 13.53
C GLY A 133 -1.17 -2.87 13.60
N GLN A 134 -1.39 -2.09 12.53
CA GLN A 134 -1.01 -0.67 12.42
C GLN A 134 -2.21 0.28 12.45
N CYS A 135 -3.27 -0.08 13.18
CA CYS A 135 -4.43 0.79 13.33
C CYS A 135 -4.05 2.11 14.04
N PRO A 136 -4.39 3.29 13.48
CA PRO A 136 -4.02 4.59 14.07
C PRO A 136 -4.58 4.82 15.48
N ASP A 137 -5.64 4.10 15.88
CA ASP A 137 -6.28 4.26 17.19
C ASP A 137 -5.47 3.66 18.37
N GLN A 138 -4.48 2.79 18.11
CA GLN A 138 -3.66 2.20 19.17
C GLN A 138 -2.50 3.08 19.64
N ALA A 139 -2.15 4.14 18.90
CA ALA A 139 -1.10 5.07 19.32
C ALA A 139 -1.53 6.01 20.47
N SER A 140 -2.84 6.15 20.77
CA SER A 140 -3.35 7.07 21.80
C SER A 140 -3.79 6.39 23.10
N ALA A 141 -4.04 5.08 23.10
CA ALA A 141 -4.50 4.37 24.31
C ALA A 141 -3.38 4.11 25.35
N ALA A 142 -2.12 4.06 24.91
CA ALA A 142 -0.97 3.82 25.80
C ALA A 142 -0.60 5.00 26.72
N SER A 143 -1.22 6.17 26.54
CA SER A 143 -0.85 7.41 27.27
C SER A 143 -1.74 7.76 28.46
N ARG A 144 -2.79 6.97 28.77
CA ARG A 144 -3.77 7.32 29.83
C ARG A 144 -3.82 6.38 31.03
N SER A 145 -2.70 5.73 31.36
CA SER A 145 -2.57 4.95 32.60
C SER A 145 -1.42 5.46 33.47
N LEU A 146 -1.43 6.77 33.76
CA LEU A 146 -0.76 7.31 34.94
C LEU A 146 -1.85 7.85 35.87
N ALA A 147 -2.50 6.93 36.59
CA ALA A 147 -3.43 7.28 37.64
C ALA A 147 -2.68 8.08 38.72
N LEU A 148 -2.97 9.38 38.80
CA LEU A 148 -2.51 10.25 39.87
C LEU A 148 -3.17 9.78 41.17
N VAL A 149 -2.39 9.17 42.06
CA VAL A 149 -2.88 8.76 43.40
C VAL A 149 -3.12 10.02 44.25
N PRO A 150 -4.31 10.22 44.84
CA PRO A 150 -4.53 11.36 45.74
C PRO A 150 -3.86 11.11 47.10
N TYR A 151 -2.97 12.02 47.48
CA TYR A 151 -2.24 11.99 48.75
C TYR A 151 -3.19 12.33 49.92
N SER A 152 -3.49 11.35 50.77
CA SER A 152 -4.20 11.54 52.04
C SER A 152 -3.21 11.61 53.22
N GLN A 153 -3.07 12.83 53.75
CA GLN A 153 -2.87 13.28 55.14
C GLN A 153 -2.34 12.28 56.20
N LYS A 154 -1.32 12.68 56.99
CA LYS A 154 -1.40 12.71 58.48
C LYS A 154 -0.22 13.39 59.19
N GLN A 155 -0.59 13.94 60.34
CA GLN A 155 0.10 14.82 61.30
C GLN A 155 1.31 14.21 62.01
N ALA A 156 2.24 15.07 62.44
CA ALA A 156 2.83 15.05 63.78
C ALA A 156 3.27 16.48 64.16
#